data_AF-A0A7C7VEA8-F1
#
_entry.id   AF-A0A7C7VEA8-F1
#
_cell.length_a   1.000
_cell.length_b   1.000
_cell.length_c   1.000
_cell.angle_alpha   90.00
_cell.angle_beta   90.00
_cell.angle_gamma   90.00
#
_symmetry.space_group_name_H-M   'P 1'
#
loop_
_entity.id
_entity.type
_entity.pdbx_description
1 polymer ?
#
loop_
_entity_poly.entity_id
_entity_poly.type
_entity_poly.pdbx_seq_one_letter_code
_entity_poly.pdbx_strand_id
1 'polypeptide(L)'
;MQGRTWRNVRGAEVEIIRSYLLENGGVAEEVKSPHQVWRVKFSDSGLTYYKNGTLYSTPSNSRDPSVLKAWRYIDSLVGSAYTFPTKDFLIGLDETGKGEIIGHTVLTGVIFTKEIFDELDLLVGPADTKKRHKFEYWDGIFRRLDRFRSAGYDFVVEKIPPWHVDRYNLNKILDVSYQRILSIFFRKGQIDRCRIVLDDYGIGATLRRFLNSLEKQGAEVVVTKSSEDKYLEAKTASLISKRIREADIKAINEKIEFQINGLSVGSGNAGDRRTLEWLRKWHASGKQWPWFVKRSFKTVWQIEGKSGHPRKIIPPIKEELLSQEFFEEFNKGNLSIQSLSLVCPACDNILKSATFTTFNKGGHRISELKCPDPRCGKAIENGGITLGYYCGYIVPDSSAIQRSLISHDLSASRVFENFTVILTPVVRKECDGTPRGKREFEALERYGSMGTIKLEAVGRVEDLPDDISDTVKAERIIEACLEYNAILLTADKSMSAFASDKNLFTIFGYPT
;
A
#
# COMPACT_ATOMS: atom_id res chain seq x y z
N MET A 1 25.57 -10.07 -10.61
CA MET A 1 24.90 -8.75 -10.71
C MET A 1 23.90 -8.81 -11.85
N GLN A 2 22.68 -8.27 -11.69
CA GLN A 2 21.71 -8.21 -12.80
C GLN A 2 22.18 -7.20 -13.85
N GLY A 3 21.85 -7.40 -15.14
CA GLY A 3 22.30 -6.51 -16.21
C GLY A 3 21.83 -5.07 -16.03
N ARG A 4 22.57 -4.08 -16.50
CA ARG A 4 22.30 -2.65 -16.30
C ARG A 4 22.07 -1.95 -17.63
N THR A 5 21.15 -0.98 -17.65
CA THR A 5 20.85 -0.19 -18.86
C THR A 5 21.01 1.28 -18.56
N TRP A 6 21.78 1.99 -19.38
CA TRP A 6 21.86 3.44 -19.40
C TRP A 6 21.12 3.95 -20.64
N ARG A 7 20.37 5.04 -20.49
CA ARG A 7 19.60 5.66 -21.57
C ARG A 7 20.14 7.05 -21.83
N ASN A 8 19.94 7.53 -23.07
CA ASN A 8 20.39 8.83 -23.52
C ASN A 8 21.92 9.06 -23.43
N VAL A 9 22.70 7.98 -23.48
CA VAL A 9 24.16 8.08 -23.61
C VAL A 9 24.45 8.59 -25.02
N ARG A 10 25.03 9.78 -25.13
CA ARG A 10 25.32 10.48 -26.39
C ARG A 10 26.65 11.20 -26.24
N GLY A 11 27.16 11.74 -27.34
CA GLY A 11 28.35 12.60 -27.30
C GLY A 11 29.66 11.84 -27.12
N ALA A 12 30.65 12.52 -26.55
CA ALA A 12 32.02 12.02 -26.36
C ALA A 12 32.07 10.85 -25.35
N GLU A 13 31.12 10.82 -24.42
CA GLU A 13 30.99 9.84 -23.35
C GLU A 13 30.91 8.42 -23.90
N VAL A 14 30.26 8.21 -25.05
CA VAL A 14 30.15 6.90 -25.71
C VAL A 14 31.54 6.31 -26.00
N GLU A 15 32.42 7.10 -26.61
CA GLU A 15 33.76 6.65 -26.98
C GLU A 15 34.70 6.61 -25.78
N ILE A 16 34.52 7.49 -24.79
CA ILE A 16 35.26 7.43 -23.51
C ILE A 16 34.96 6.11 -22.79
N ILE A 17 33.68 5.72 -22.70
CA ILE A 17 33.26 4.45 -22.09
C ILE A 17 33.87 3.28 -22.84
N ARG A 18 33.76 3.28 -24.17
CA ARG A 18 34.30 2.19 -25.01
C ARG A 18 35.81 2.05 -24.81
N SER A 19 36.53 3.16 -24.83
CA SER A 19 37.98 3.18 -24.65
C SER A 19 38.37 2.66 -23.26
N TYR A 20 37.72 3.15 -22.21
CA TYR A 20 37.93 2.66 -20.84
C TYR A 20 37.74 1.14 -20.72
N LEU A 21 36.68 0.59 -21.33
CA LEU A 21 36.43 -0.86 -21.27
C LEU A 21 37.55 -1.64 -21.97
N LEU A 22 38.02 -1.19 -23.13
CA LEU A 22 39.10 -1.85 -23.87
C LEU A 22 40.44 -1.75 -23.13
N GLU A 23 40.77 -0.57 -22.59
CA GLU A 23 41.99 -0.32 -21.81
C GLU A 23 42.06 -1.16 -20.53
N ASN A 24 40.90 -1.51 -19.96
CA ASN A 24 40.80 -2.33 -18.75
C ASN A 24 40.58 -3.82 -19.06
N GLY A 25 40.98 -4.28 -20.25
CA GLY A 25 40.97 -5.71 -20.63
C GLY A 25 39.69 -6.21 -21.30
N GLY A 26 38.81 -5.30 -21.73
CA GLY A 26 37.66 -5.63 -22.56
C GLY A 26 38.06 -6.00 -23.98
N VAL A 27 37.31 -6.91 -24.59
CA VAL A 27 37.52 -7.38 -25.96
C VAL A 27 36.37 -6.92 -26.84
N ALA A 28 36.66 -6.23 -27.94
CA ALA A 28 35.65 -5.84 -28.91
C ALA A 28 35.03 -7.09 -29.57
N GLU A 29 33.70 -7.14 -29.65
CA GLU A 29 32.95 -8.19 -30.34
C GLU A 29 32.22 -7.61 -31.56
N GLU A 30 31.94 -8.47 -32.54
CA GLU A 30 31.10 -8.08 -33.68
C GLU A 30 29.68 -7.71 -33.24
N VAL A 31 29.12 -6.68 -33.89
CA VAL A 31 27.73 -6.26 -33.68
C VAL A 31 26.78 -7.30 -34.26
N LYS A 32 25.75 -7.66 -33.49
CA LYS A 32 24.82 -8.74 -33.87
C LYS A 32 23.54 -8.24 -34.56
N SER A 33 23.34 -6.93 -34.63
CA SER A 33 22.19 -6.36 -35.31
C SER A 33 22.46 -4.95 -35.85
N PRO A 34 21.70 -4.48 -36.86
CA PRO A 34 21.87 -3.14 -37.44
C PRO A 34 21.61 -1.98 -36.48
N HIS A 35 21.01 -2.26 -35.32
CA HIS A 35 20.70 -1.27 -34.29
C HIS A 35 21.85 -1.10 -33.29
N GLN A 36 22.84 -2.00 -33.29
CA GLN A 36 24.02 -1.93 -32.43
C GLN A 36 25.12 -1.12 -33.12
N VAL A 37 25.83 -0.32 -32.34
CA VAL A 37 26.96 0.51 -32.82
C VAL A 37 28.28 -0.17 -32.48
N TRP A 38 28.44 -0.61 -31.23
CA TRP A 38 29.58 -1.41 -30.80
C TRP A 38 29.19 -2.37 -29.69
N ARG A 39 30.02 -3.40 -29.51
CA ARG A 39 29.88 -4.40 -28.46
C ARG A 39 31.25 -4.73 -27.88
N VAL A 40 31.35 -4.78 -26.56
CA VAL A 40 32.57 -5.12 -25.82
C VAL A 40 32.25 -6.20 -24.79
N LYS A 41 32.99 -7.30 -24.82
CA LYS A 41 32.99 -8.30 -23.75
C LYS A 41 33.99 -7.85 -22.68
N PHE A 42 33.51 -7.60 -21.47
CA PHE A 42 34.31 -7.15 -20.34
C PHE A 42 34.12 -8.13 -19.17
N SER A 43 35.17 -8.88 -18.84
CA SER A 43 35.08 -10.06 -17.97
C SER A 43 33.98 -11.02 -18.46
N ASP A 44 32.99 -11.35 -17.64
CA ASP A 44 31.85 -12.19 -18.01
C ASP A 44 30.63 -11.41 -18.55
N SER A 45 30.67 -10.07 -18.57
CA SER A 45 29.56 -9.23 -19.03
C SER A 45 29.78 -8.70 -20.46
N GLY A 46 28.73 -8.71 -21.29
CA GLY A 46 28.73 -8.07 -22.59
C GLY A 46 28.08 -6.69 -22.53
N LEU A 47 28.81 -5.64 -22.89
CA LEU A 47 28.32 -4.27 -23.00
C LEU A 47 28.04 -3.96 -24.47
N THR A 48 26.83 -3.48 -24.77
CA THR A 48 26.35 -3.20 -26.13
C THR A 48 25.76 -1.80 -26.17
N TYR A 49 26.27 -0.95 -27.07
CA TYR A 49 25.71 0.38 -27.33
C TYR A 49 24.84 0.36 -28.59
N TYR A 50 23.70 1.04 -28.53
CA TYR A 50 22.68 1.06 -29.57
C TYR A 50 22.52 2.46 -30.16
N LYS A 51 22.11 2.53 -31.44
CA LYS A 51 21.90 3.78 -32.19
C LYS A 51 20.90 4.75 -31.54
N ASN A 52 20.00 4.26 -30.71
CA ASN A 52 19.02 5.07 -29.98
C ASN A 52 19.59 5.72 -28.70
N GLY A 53 20.90 5.60 -28.44
CA GLY A 53 21.55 6.12 -27.24
C GLY A 53 21.39 5.23 -26.00
N THR A 54 21.05 3.95 -26.18
CA THR A 54 21.00 2.97 -25.09
C THR A 54 22.34 2.25 -24.97
N LEU A 55 22.89 2.16 -23.76
CA LEU A 55 24.00 1.27 -23.43
C LEU A 55 23.46 0.17 -22.50
N TYR A 56 23.71 -1.09 -22.84
CA TYR A 56 23.24 -2.23 -22.05
C TYR A 56 24.39 -3.15 -21.68
N SER A 57 24.51 -3.49 -20.40
CA SER A 57 25.40 -4.52 -19.88
C SER A 57 24.60 -5.76 -19.52
N THR A 58 24.98 -6.93 -20.03
CA THR A 58 24.36 -8.19 -19.61
C THR A 58 24.65 -8.49 -18.14
N PRO A 59 23.89 -9.37 -17.48
CA PRO A 59 24.24 -9.84 -16.14
C PRO A 59 25.69 -10.36 -16.06
N SER A 60 26.34 -10.10 -14.94
CA SER A 60 27.61 -10.72 -14.55
C SER A 60 27.31 -11.83 -13.54
N ASN A 61 27.54 -13.08 -13.92
CA ASN A 61 27.22 -14.24 -13.09
C ASN A 61 28.30 -14.51 -12.05
N SER A 62 29.56 -14.27 -12.41
CA SER A 62 30.74 -14.38 -11.53
C SER A 62 30.76 -13.33 -10.41
N ARG A 63 30.05 -12.21 -10.60
CA ARG A 63 30.10 -11.02 -9.71
C ARG A 63 31.50 -10.42 -9.59
N ASP A 64 32.28 -10.48 -10.67
CA ASP A 64 33.60 -9.86 -10.75
C ASP A 64 33.55 -8.37 -10.34
N PRO A 65 34.34 -7.95 -9.33
CA PRO A 65 34.40 -6.55 -8.89
C PRO A 65 34.79 -5.56 -9.99
N SER A 66 35.53 -5.99 -11.01
CA SER A 66 35.93 -5.14 -12.14
C SER A 66 34.72 -4.66 -12.95
N VAL A 67 33.70 -5.52 -13.14
CA VAL A 67 32.47 -5.17 -13.84
C VAL A 67 31.70 -4.10 -13.07
N LEU A 68 31.65 -4.22 -11.73
CA LEU A 68 31.02 -3.21 -10.88
C LEU A 68 31.76 -1.88 -10.94
N LYS A 69 33.10 -1.91 -10.93
CA LYS A 69 33.93 -0.72 -11.08
C LYS A 69 33.70 -0.04 -12.43
N ALA A 70 33.57 -0.82 -13.50
CA ALA A 70 33.23 -0.30 -14.83
C ALA A 70 31.83 0.34 -14.85
N TRP A 71 30.83 -0.28 -14.21
CA TRP A 71 29.49 0.31 -14.11
C TRP A 71 29.50 1.63 -13.35
N ARG A 72 30.18 1.70 -12.21
CA ARG A 72 30.35 2.95 -11.44
C ARG A 72 31.07 4.03 -12.24
N TYR A 73 32.07 3.66 -13.02
CA TYR A 73 32.75 4.59 -13.91
C TYR A 73 31.81 5.12 -15.00
N ILE A 74 31.02 4.25 -15.63
CA ILE A 74 29.99 4.66 -16.59
C ILE A 74 28.99 5.60 -15.91
N ASP A 75 28.46 5.23 -14.74
CA ASP A 75 27.55 6.07 -13.95
C ASP A 75 28.15 7.45 -13.64
N SER A 76 29.46 7.55 -13.41
CA SER A 76 30.14 8.84 -13.18
C SER A 76 30.25 9.72 -14.43
N LEU A 77 30.24 9.11 -15.63
CA LEU A 77 30.32 9.84 -16.90
C LEU A 77 28.96 10.26 -17.43
N VAL A 78 27.97 9.36 -17.35
CA VAL A 78 26.65 9.58 -17.98
C VAL A 78 25.55 9.90 -16.96
N GLY A 79 25.89 9.87 -15.66
CA GLY A 79 24.96 9.95 -14.56
C GLY A 79 24.25 8.61 -14.28
N SER A 80 23.60 8.53 -13.12
CA SER A 80 22.50 7.57 -12.97
C SER A 80 21.39 7.93 -13.97
N ALA A 81 20.60 6.95 -14.40
CA ALA A 81 19.34 7.23 -15.09
C ALA A 81 18.36 8.03 -14.21
N TYR A 82 18.64 8.09 -12.90
CA TYR A 82 17.82 8.73 -11.89
C TYR A 82 18.44 10.02 -11.36
N THR A 83 17.57 10.92 -10.91
CA THR A 83 17.96 12.19 -10.28
C THR A 83 18.57 11.91 -8.90
N PHE A 84 19.81 12.37 -8.69
CA PHE A 84 20.54 12.17 -7.44
C PHE A 84 19.82 12.79 -6.23
N PRO A 85 20.02 12.24 -5.02
CA PRO A 85 19.42 12.75 -3.79
C PRO A 85 19.81 14.21 -3.50
N THR A 86 18.81 15.03 -3.21
CA THR A 86 18.93 16.42 -2.76
C THR A 86 18.59 16.58 -1.27
N LYS A 87 18.02 15.52 -0.69
CA LYS A 87 17.52 15.41 0.67
C LYS A 87 17.99 14.08 1.27
N ASP A 88 17.91 13.96 2.59
CA ASP A 88 18.45 12.79 3.29
C ASP A 88 17.54 11.57 3.20
N PHE A 89 16.23 11.79 3.16
CA PHE A 89 15.22 10.76 3.01
C PHE A 89 14.49 10.92 1.67
N LEU A 90 14.34 9.82 0.95
CA LEU A 90 13.76 9.76 -0.38
C LEU A 90 12.49 8.93 -0.32
N ILE A 91 11.35 9.58 -0.56
CA ILE A 91 10.03 8.98 -0.47
C ILE A 91 9.45 8.86 -1.87
N GLY A 92 9.14 7.64 -2.29
CA GLY A 92 8.50 7.36 -3.56
C GLY A 92 7.09 6.83 -3.34
N LEU A 93 6.14 7.32 -4.14
CA LEU A 93 4.75 6.89 -4.11
C LEU A 93 4.34 6.40 -5.49
N ASP A 94 3.71 5.23 -5.56
CA ASP A 94 3.16 4.69 -6.82
C ASP A 94 2.00 3.71 -6.60
N GLU A 95 1.15 3.53 -7.62
CA GLU A 95 0.07 2.56 -7.64
C GLU A 95 0.09 1.60 -8.82
N THR A 96 -0.40 0.38 -8.62
CA THR A 96 -0.65 -0.58 -9.69
C THR A 96 -2.02 -1.22 -9.56
N GLY A 97 -2.52 -1.82 -10.63
CA GLY A 97 -3.81 -2.52 -10.62
C GLY A 97 -5.00 -1.63 -10.97
N LYS A 98 -4.87 -0.30 -10.99
CA LYS A 98 -5.98 0.63 -11.29
C LYS A 98 -6.64 0.35 -12.65
N GLY A 99 -5.86 -0.09 -13.64
CA GLY A 99 -6.31 -0.37 -15.00
C GLY A 99 -6.66 -1.85 -15.26
N GLU A 100 -6.55 -2.71 -14.26
CA GLU A 100 -6.72 -4.15 -14.41
C GLU A 100 -8.05 -4.61 -13.83
N ILE A 101 -8.68 -5.56 -14.53
CA ILE A 101 -10.04 -6.05 -14.23
C ILE A 101 -10.05 -6.89 -12.96
N ILE A 102 -8.95 -7.58 -12.66
CA ILE A 102 -8.83 -8.54 -11.56
C ILE A 102 -7.92 -7.97 -10.47
N GLY A 103 -8.34 -8.13 -9.22
CA GLY A 103 -7.55 -7.85 -8.02
C GLY A 103 -7.70 -6.43 -7.50
N HIS A 104 -7.03 -6.14 -6.39
CA HIS A 104 -7.01 -4.83 -5.77
C HIS A 104 -6.26 -3.81 -6.63
N THR A 105 -6.52 -2.52 -6.41
CA THR A 105 -5.54 -1.48 -6.74
C THR A 105 -4.59 -1.37 -5.56
N VAL A 106 -3.29 -1.56 -5.78
CA VAL A 106 -2.26 -1.53 -4.74
C VAL A 106 -1.57 -0.19 -4.81
N LEU A 107 -1.49 0.52 -3.68
CA LEU A 107 -0.71 1.72 -3.52
C LEU A 107 0.47 1.39 -2.63
N THR A 108 1.63 1.96 -2.96
CA THR A 108 2.84 1.76 -2.18
C THR A 108 3.51 3.10 -1.95
N GLY A 109 3.93 3.32 -0.71
CA GLY A 109 5.00 4.26 -0.41
C GLY A 109 6.27 3.50 -0.05
N VAL A 110 7.41 4.03 -0.46
CA VAL A 110 8.73 3.59 -0.01
C VAL A 110 9.47 4.78 0.56
N ILE A 111 10.33 4.54 1.53
CA ILE A 111 11.27 5.52 2.05
C ILE A 111 12.65 4.89 2.15
N PHE A 112 13.69 5.62 1.77
CA PHE A 112 15.07 5.22 2.05
C PHE A 112 16.00 6.41 2.22
N THR A 113 17.13 6.17 2.84
CA THR A 113 18.18 7.17 3.06
C THR A 113 19.03 7.35 1.80
N LYS A 114 19.55 8.56 1.59
CA LYS A 114 20.45 8.86 0.47
C LYS A 114 21.70 7.97 0.45
N GLU A 115 22.15 7.49 1.62
CA GLU A 115 23.34 6.66 1.77
C GLU A 115 23.23 5.31 1.04
N ILE A 116 22.01 4.77 0.89
CA ILE A 116 21.78 3.49 0.18
C ILE A 116 21.30 3.68 -1.27
N PHE A 117 21.29 4.92 -1.78
CA PHE A 117 20.78 5.23 -3.13
C PHE A 117 21.48 4.42 -4.23
N ASP A 118 22.81 4.42 -4.25
CA ASP A 118 23.58 3.74 -5.30
C ASP A 118 23.39 2.23 -5.26
N GLU A 119 23.30 1.64 -4.07
CA GLU A 119 23.07 0.20 -3.89
C GLU A 119 21.67 -0.20 -4.35
N LEU A 120 20.68 0.65 -4.07
CA LEU A 120 19.32 0.46 -4.56
C LEU A 120 19.24 0.66 -6.08
N ASP A 121 19.90 1.64 -6.67
CA ASP A 121 19.94 1.82 -8.13
C ASP A 121 20.51 0.58 -8.82
N LEU A 122 21.62 0.04 -8.34
CA LEU A 122 22.21 -1.20 -8.86
C LEU A 122 21.27 -2.41 -8.79
N LEU A 123 20.34 -2.42 -7.83
CA LEU A 123 19.35 -3.48 -7.65
C LEU A 123 18.08 -3.25 -8.49
N VAL A 124 17.55 -2.03 -8.46
CA VAL A 124 16.22 -1.64 -8.93
C VAL A 124 16.25 -1.07 -10.35
N GLY A 125 17.25 -0.24 -10.67
CA GLY A 125 17.39 0.42 -11.97
C GLY A 125 17.32 -0.52 -13.18
N PRO A 126 17.97 -1.69 -13.14
CA PRO A 126 17.82 -2.75 -14.15
C PRO A 126 16.40 -3.23 -14.45
N ALA A 127 15.48 -3.12 -13.49
CA ALA A 127 14.21 -3.82 -13.54
C ALA A 127 13.21 -3.12 -14.47
N ASP A 128 12.73 -3.83 -15.48
CA ASP A 128 11.73 -3.32 -16.42
C ASP A 128 10.31 -3.62 -15.91
N THR A 129 9.73 -2.66 -15.19
CA THR A 129 8.35 -2.72 -14.65
C THR A 129 7.28 -2.79 -15.74
N LYS A 130 7.61 -2.54 -17.02
CA LYS A 130 6.66 -2.59 -18.15
C LYS A 130 6.65 -3.96 -18.83
N LYS A 131 7.70 -4.77 -18.64
CA LYS A 131 7.75 -6.15 -19.17
C LYS A 131 7.04 -7.16 -18.28
N ARG A 132 6.57 -8.24 -18.90
CA ARG A 132 6.00 -9.39 -18.19
C ARG A 132 7.14 -10.26 -17.69
N HIS A 133 7.13 -10.53 -16.39
CA HIS A 133 8.03 -11.45 -15.72
C HIS A 133 7.22 -12.45 -14.89
N LYS A 134 7.83 -13.58 -14.50
CA LYS A 134 7.23 -14.48 -13.51
C LYS A 134 7.26 -13.85 -12.13
N PHE A 135 6.41 -14.31 -11.21
CA PHE A 135 6.35 -13.81 -9.84
C PHE A 135 7.72 -13.89 -9.13
N GLU A 136 8.47 -14.97 -9.34
CA GLU A 136 9.76 -15.23 -8.69
C GLU A 136 10.81 -14.17 -9.02
N TYR A 137 10.70 -13.50 -10.17
CA TYR A 137 11.57 -12.38 -10.53
C TYR A 137 11.33 -11.19 -9.60
N TRP A 138 10.08 -10.78 -9.42
CA TRP A 138 9.70 -9.67 -8.53
C TRP A 138 9.99 -10.02 -7.08
N ASP A 139 9.67 -11.24 -6.67
CA ASP A 139 9.91 -11.70 -5.31
C ASP A 139 11.42 -11.77 -4.99
N GLY A 140 12.26 -12.15 -5.96
CA GLY A 140 13.72 -12.12 -5.82
C GLY A 140 14.29 -10.71 -5.63
N ILE A 141 13.74 -9.71 -6.31
CA ILE A 141 14.11 -8.30 -6.10
C ILE A 141 13.65 -7.84 -4.72
N PHE A 142 12.40 -8.13 -4.35
CA PHE A 142 11.83 -7.80 -3.04
C PHE A 142 12.67 -8.33 -1.88
N ARG A 143 13.06 -9.61 -1.91
CA ARG A 143 13.91 -10.22 -0.86
C ARG A 143 15.29 -9.58 -0.75
N ARG A 144 15.78 -8.93 -1.81
CA ARG A 144 17.05 -8.18 -1.77
C ARG A 144 16.82 -6.78 -1.21
N LEU A 145 15.72 -6.11 -1.57
CA LEU A 145 15.31 -4.83 -0.99
C LEU A 145 15.11 -4.94 0.52
N ASP A 146 14.47 -6.02 0.98
CA ASP A 146 14.19 -6.23 2.41
C ASP A 146 15.45 -6.35 3.27
N ARG A 147 16.62 -6.62 2.69
CA ARG A 147 17.91 -6.61 3.41
C ARG A 147 18.38 -5.21 3.80
N PHE A 148 17.83 -4.18 3.15
CA PHE A 148 18.17 -2.77 3.43
C PHE A 148 17.35 -2.17 4.57
N ARG A 149 16.43 -2.94 5.19
CA ARG A 149 15.56 -2.47 6.28
C ARG A 149 16.36 -1.85 7.43
N SER A 150 17.43 -2.52 7.86
CA SER A 150 18.33 -2.03 8.91
C SER A 150 19.20 -0.84 8.49
N ALA A 151 19.31 -0.58 7.19
CA ALA A 151 20.09 0.51 6.61
C ALA A 151 19.22 1.73 6.23
N GLY A 152 17.95 1.75 6.67
CA GLY A 152 17.05 2.90 6.49
C GLY A 152 16.03 2.77 5.37
N TYR A 153 15.84 1.59 4.76
CA TYR A 153 14.75 1.31 3.82
C TYR A 153 13.47 0.88 4.55
N ASP A 154 12.32 1.48 4.23
CA ASP A 154 11.00 1.06 4.72
C ASP A 154 9.95 1.22 3.60
N PHE A 155 8.80 0.56 3.72
CA PHE A 155 7.69 0.71 2.79
C PHE A 155 6.35 0.45 3.47
N VAL A 156 5.31 1.11 2.96
CA VAL A 156 3.92 0.95 3.39
C VAL A 156 3.08 0.59 2.18
N VAL A 157 2.16 -0.37 2.34
CA VAL A 157 1.25 -0.81 1.27
C VAL A 157 -0.19 -0.59 1.69
N GLU A 158 -0.97 -0.01 0.80
CA GLU A 158 -2.43 0.14 0.90
C GLU A 158 -3.13 -0.56 -0.26
N LYS A 159 -4.34 -1.07 -0.03
CA LYS A 159 -5.12 -1.74 -1.08
C LYS A 159 -6.51 -1.12 -1.18
N ILE A 160 -6.89 -0.72 -2.39
CA ILE A 160 -8.27 -0.33 -2.71
C ILE A 160 -8.99 -1.54 -3.29
N PRO A 161 -10.07 -2.01 -2.66
CA PRO A 161 -10.77 -3.19 -3.11
C PRO A 161 -11.60 -2.96 -4.38
N PRO A 162 -11.85 -4.01 -5.18
CA PRO A 162 -12.63 -3.92 -6.41
C PRO A 162 -13.99 -3.25 -6.26
N TRP A 163 -14.71 -3.50 -5.16
CA TRP A 163 -16.01 -2.88 -4.91
C TRP A 163 -15.93 -1.36 -4.68
N HIS A 164 -14.79 -0.85 -4.19
CA HIS A 164 -14.52 0.60 -4.17
C HIS A 164 -14.19 1.12 -5.57
N VAL A 165 -13.41 0.39 -6.36
CA VAL A 165 -13.14 0.77 -7.75
C VAL A 165 -14.41 0.84 -8.58
N ASP A 166 -15.35 -0.08 -8.32
CA ASP A 166 -16.61 -0.17 -9.03
C ASP A 166 -17.59 0.95 -8.66
N ARG A 167 -17.63 1.32 -7.38
CA ARG A 167 -18.60 2.30 -6.87
C ARG A 167 -18.10 3.74 -6.97
N TYR A 168 -16.81 3.99 -6.76
CA TYR A 168 -16.30 5.31 -6.46
C TYR A 168 -15.33 5.88 -7.52
N ASN A 169 -15.30 7.20 -7.61
CA ASN A 169 -14.19 7.90 -8.23
C ASN A 169 -12.93 7.72 -7.34
N LEU A 170 -11.94 7.05 -7.89
CA LEU A 170 -10.74 6.63 -7.15
C LEU A 170 -9.83 7.79 -6.75
N ASN A 171 -9.84 8.93 -7.45
CA ASN A 171 -8.85 9.98 -7.20
C ASN A 171 -8.92 10.48 -5.74
N LYS A 172 -10.12 10.64 -5.18
CA LYS A 172 -10.27 11.02 -3.78
C LYS A 172 -9.73 9.95 -2.83
N ILE A 173 -9.94 8.67 -3.13
CA ILE A 173 -9.40 7.55 -2.33
C ILE A 173 -7.87 7.51 -2.41
N LEU A 174 -7.30 7.68 -3.61
CA LEU A 174 -5.85 7.75 -3.81
C LEU A 174 -5.25 8.89 -2.98
N ASP A 175 -5.84 10.08 -3.06
CA ASP A 175 -5.40 11.26 -2.31
C ASP A 175 -5.27 10.98 -0.80
N VAL A 176 -6.34 10.54 -0.14
CA VAL A 176 -6.30 10.27 1.32
C VAL A 176 -5.41 9.08 1.67
N SER A 177 -5.30 8.09 0.79
CA SER A 177 -4.42 6.93 1.03
C SER A 177 -2.94 7.34 0.97
N TYR A 178 -2.55 8.19 0.02
CA TYR A 178 -1.19 8.74 -0.04
C TYR A 178 -0.88 9.68 1.12
N GLN A 179 -1.84 10.51 1.57
CA GLN A 179 -1.68 11.28 2.80
C GLN A 179 -1.38 10.38 4.00
N ARG A 180 -2.14 9.28 4.16
CA ARG A 180 -1.91 8.31 5.25
C ARG A 180 -0.54 7.65 5.18
N ILE A 181 -0.14 7.19 4.00
CA ILE A 181 1.21 6.60 3.78
C ILE A 181 2.30 7.59 4.21
N LEU A 182 2.19 8.85 3.80
CA LEU A 182 3.14 9.90 4.18
C LEU A 182 3.15 10.16 5.69
N SER A 183 1.98 10.29 6.31
CA SER A 183 1.87 10.48 7.76
C SER A 183 2.46 9.32 8.57
N ILE A 184 2.46 8.09 8.04
CA ILE A 184 3.16 6.94 8.66
C ILE A 184 4.67 7.14 8.61
N PHE A 185 5.22 7.58 7.47
CA PHE A 185 6.66 7.84 7.34
C PHE A 185 7.13 8.98 8.24
N PHE A 186 6.36 10.06 8.37
CA PHE A 186 6.73 11.22 9.19
C PHE A 186 6.70 10.96 10.69
N ARG A 187 6.19 9.81 11.15
CA ARG A 187 6.38 9.41 12.56
C ARG A 187 7.85 9.15 12.90
N LYS A 188 8.64 8.74 11.91
CA LYS A 188 10.04 8.34 12.08
C LYS A 188 11.02 9.32 11.44
N GLY A 189 10.54 10.24 10.60
CA GLY A 189 11.37 11.12 9.77
C GLY A 189 11.05 12.60 9.94
N GLN A 190 12.02 13.46 9.66
CA GLN A 190 11.85 14.91 9.67
C GLN A 190 11.43 15.38 8.28
N ILE A 191 10.30 16.08 8.20
CA ILE A 191 9.65 16.48 6.93
C ILE A 191 10.59 17.32 6.06
N ASP A 192 11.32 18.26 6.66
CA ASP A 192 12.26 19.17 5.98
C ASP A 192 13.45 18.47 5.32
N ARG A 193 13.74 17.24 5.75
CA ARG A 193 14.82 16.37 5.22
C ARG A 193 14.33 15.36 4.20
N CYS A 194 13.07 15.44 3.77
CA CYS A 194 12.46 14.53 2.80
C CYS A 194 12.38 15.13 1.40
N ARG A 195 12.69 14.32 0.39
CA ARG A 195 12.20 14.49 -0.98
C ARG A 195 11.07 13.51 -1.23
N ILE A 196 9.93 13.98 -1.70
CA ILE A 196 8.71 13.21 -1.94
C ILE A 196 8.43 13.23 -3.44
N VAL A 197 8.37 12.06 -4.06
CA VAL A 197 8.12 11.90 -5.49
C VAL A 197 6.88 11.05 -5.71
N LEU A 198 5.97 11.56 -6.54
CA LEU A 198 4.71 10.91 -6.90
C LEU A 198 4.44 11.06 -8.40
N ASP A 199 3.92 10.00 -9.03
CA ASP A 199 3.39 10.11 -10.40
C ASP A 199 2.07 10.91 -10.44
N ASP A 200 1.96 11.86 -11.37
CA ASP A 200 0.74 12.67 -11.50
C ASP A 200 -0.41 11.90 -12.17
N TYR A 201 -1.22 11.21 -11.35
CA TYR A 201 -2.47 10.58 -11.79
C TYR A 201 -3.63 11.58 -11.96
N GLY A 202 -3.37 12.89 -11.86
CA GLY A 202 -4.38 13.94 -11.69
C GLY A 202 -4.79 14.07 -10.23
N ILE A 203 -3.80 14.30 -9.35
CA ILE A 203 -3.99 14.44 -7.89
C ILE A 203 -5.10 15.45 -7.58
N GLY A 204 -5.88 15.26 -6.51
CA GLY A 204 -6.97 16.17 -6.16
C GLY A 204 -6.55 17.34 -5.26
N ALA A 205 -7.52 18.17 -4.87
CA ALA A 205 -7.28 19.31 -3.97
C ALA A 205 -6.84 18.88 -2.57
N THR A 206 -7.32 17.72 -2.10
CA THR A 206 -6.99 17.17 -0.79
C THR A 206 -5.50 16.84 -0.68
N LEU A 207 -4.97 16.06 -1.64
CA LEU A 207 -3.54 15.75 -1.63
C LEU A 207 -2.68 16.99 -1.94
N ARG A 208 -3.09 17.86 -2.87
CA ARG A 208 -2.38 19.13 -3.14
C ARG A 208 -2.22 20.00 -1.90
N ARG A 209 -3.29 20.20 -1.13
CA ARG A 209 -3.24 20.99 0.11
C ARG A 209 -2.24 20.42 1.11
N PHE A 210 -2.23 19.11 1.26
CA PHE A 210 -1.30 18.40 2.15
C PHE A 210 0.14 18.53 1.67
N LEU A 211 0.42 18.23 0.40
CA LEU A 211 1.76 18.36 -0.18
C LEU A 211 2.31 19.79 -0.09
N ASN A 212 1.49 20.80 -0.36
CA ASN A 212 1.87 22.21 -0.21
C ASN A 212 2.22 22.56 1.24
N SER A 213 1.54 21.93 2.22
CA SER A 213 1.86 22.10 3.65
C SER A 213 3.22 21.49 3.99
N LEU A 214 3.56 20.34 3.42
CA LEU A 214 4.87 19.70 3.59
C LEU A 214 5.99 20.52 2.94
N GLU A 215 5.75 21.06 1.75
CA GLU A 215 6.70 21.93 1.05
C GLU A 215 7.01 23.19 1.87
N LYS A 216 5.99 23.82 2.47
CA LYS A 216 6.16 24.94 3.42
C LYS A 216 6.96 24.57 4.67
N GLN A 217 6.96 23.29 5.05
CA GLN A 217 7.77 22.75 6.14
C GLN A 217 9.19 22.36 5.68
N GLY A 218 9.54 22.60 4.41
CA GLY A 218 10.90 22.41 3.87
C GLY A 218 11.12 21.11 3.09
N ALA A 219 10.10 20.27 2.94
CA ALA A 219 10.18 19.09 2.08
C ALA A 219 10.36 19.49 0.61
N GLU A 220 11.11 18.70 -0.16
CA GLU A 220 11.09 18.80 -1.62
C GLU A 220 9.97 17.94 -2.16
N VAL A 221 9.00 18.54 -2.87
CA VAL A 221 7.86 17.80 -3.42
C VAL A 221 7.92 17.81 -4.95
N VAL A 222 7.93 16.61 -5.54
CA VAL A 222 7.95 16.42 -6.99
C VAL A 222 6.73 15.62 -7.42
N VAL A 223 5.80 16.30 -8.09
CA VAL A 223 4.64 15.67 -8.75
C VAL A 223 4.85 15.81 -10.26
N THR A 224 5.12 14.69 -10.94
CA THR A 224 5.43 14.67 -12.38
C THR A 224 4.86 13.43 -13.03
N LYS A 225 4.63 13.49 -14.33
CA LYS A 225 4.34 12.29 -15.14
C LYS A 225 5.59 11.45 -15.34
N SER A 226 5.40 10.13 -15.42
CA SER A 226 6.44 9.12 -15.59
C SER A 226 7.55 9.25 -14.53
N SER A 227 7.17 9.44 -13.28
CA SER A 227 8.12 9.65 -12.18
C SER A 227 9.12 8.49 -12.03
N GLU A 228 8.70 7.24 -12.26
CA GLU A 228 9.56 6.04 -12.22
C GLU A 228 10.68 6.02 -13.27
N ASP A 229 10.59 6.85 -14.32
CA ASP A 229 11.63 6.96 -15.34
C ASP A 229 12.74 7.96 -14.94
N LYS A 230 12.52 8.79 -13.89
CA LYS A 230 13.42 9.89 -13.48
C LYS A 230 13.89 9.83 -12.03
N TYR A 231 13.14 9.14 -11.15
CA TYR A 231 13.42 9.09 -9.72
C TYR A 231 13.42 7.65 -9.22
N LEU A 232 14.48 7.26 -8.53
CA LEU A 232 14.69 5.90 -8.04
C LEU A 232 13.65 5.50 -7.00
N GLU A 233 13.22 6.46 -6.18
CA GLU A 233 12.21 6.24 -5.15
C GLU A 233 10.84 5.90 -5.73
N ALA A 234 10.40 6.62 -6.78
CA ALA A 234 9.17 6.28 -7.50
C ALA A 234 9.29 4.91 -8.19
N LYS A 235 10.45 4.62 -8.77
CA LYS A 235 10.72 3.30 -9.38
C LYS A 235 10.65 2.17 -8.35
N THR A 236 11.21 2.37 -7.17
CA THR A 236 11.20 1.39 -6.09
C THR A 236 9.78 1.15 -5.59
N ALA A 237 8.96 2.20 -5.45
CA ALA A 237 7.54 2.08 -5.13
C ALA A 237 6.77 1.25 -6.18
N SER A 238 6.98 1.54 -7.46
CA SER A 238 6.40 0.80 -8.60
C SER A 238 6.73 -0.69 -8.56
N LEU A 239 7.99 -1.04 -8.26
CA LEU A 239 8.42 -2.43 -8.14
C LEU A 239 7.73 -3.17 -6.99
N ILE A 240 7.66 -2.55 -5.81
CA ILE A 240 7.00 -3.15 -4.65
C ILE A 240 5.51 -3.30 -4.91
N SER A 241 4.86 -2.27 -5.44
CA SER A 241 3.44 -2.27 -5.81
C SER A 241 3.13 -3.41 -6.80
N LYS A 242 3.96 -3.54 -7.85
CA LYS A 242 3.87 -4.63 -8.84
C LYS A 242 4.07 -6.00 -8.20
N ARG A 243 5.08 -6.18 -7.33
CA ARG A 243 5.31 -7.45 -6.64
C ARG A 243 4.09 -7.88 -5.82
N ILE A 244 3.49 -6.96 -5.06
CA ILE A 244 2.31 -7.25 -4.24
C ILE A 244 1.13 -7.66 -5.11
N ARG A 245 0.87 -6.93 -6.19
CA ARG A 245 -0.19 -7.30 -7.13
C ARG A 245 0.04 -8.66 -7.76
N GLU A 246 1.26 -8.95 -8.22
CA GLU A 246 1.58 -10.26 -8.81
C GLU A 246 1.45 -11.40 -7.78
N ALA A 247 1.75 -11.15 -6.50
CA ALA A 247 1.49 -12.09 -5.41
C ALA A 247 -0.02 -12.39 -5.27
N ASP A 248 -0.85 -11.34 -5.25
CA ASP A 248 -2.31 -11.48 -5.18
C ASP A 248 -2.87 -12.26 -6.37
N ILE A 249 -2.42 -11.93 -7.59
CA ILE A 249 -2.83 -12.64 -8.82
C ILE A 249 -2.38 -14.10 -8.79
N LYS A 250 -1.16 -14.39 -8.32
CA LYS A 250 -0.69 -15.76 -8.14
C LYS A 250 -1.59 -16.54 -7.17
N ALA A 251 -1.88 -15.97 -6.00
CA ALA A 251 -2.76 -16.60 -5.00
C ALA A 251 -4.18 -16.86 -5.55
N ILE A 252 -4.74 -15.91 -6.31
CA ILE A 252 -6.04 -16.10 -6.98
C ILE A 252 -5.99 -17.25 -8.00
N ASN A 253 -4.92 -17.35 -8.79
CA ASN A 253 -4.79 -18.39 -9.81
C ASN A 253 -4.60 -19.80 -9.20
N GLU A 254 -3.97 -19.90 -8.03
CA GLU A 254 -3.69 -21.16 -7.34
C GLU A 254 -4.92 -21.74 -6.64
N LYS A 255 -5.93 -20.92 -6.35
CA LYS A 255 -7.18 -21.36 -5.72
C LYS A 255 -8.10 -22.09 -6.70
N ILE A 256 -8.33 -23.37 -6.44
CA ILE A 256 -9.18 -24.25 -7.28
C ILE A 256 -10.61 -23.73 -7.42
N GLU A 257 -11.16 -23.10 -6.38
CA GLU A 257 -12.51 -22.51 -6.37
C GLU A 257 -12.68 -21.38 -7.39
N PHE A 258 -11.58 -20.75 -7.82
CA PHE A 258 -11.56 -19.69 -8.81
C PHE A 258 -11.16 -20.17 -10.20
N GLN A 259 -10.91 -21.47 -10.38
CA GLN A 259 -10.69 -22.05 -11.69
C GLN A 259 -12.03 -22.49 -12.32
N ILE A 260 -12.13 -22.42 -13.64
CA ILE A 260 -13.30 -22.85 -14.39
C ILE A 260 -12.87 -23.76 -15.54
N ASN A 261 -13.29 -25.02 -15.51
CA ASN A 261 -12.89 -26.04 -16.51
C ASN A 261 -11.36 -26.16 -16.68
N GLY A 262 -10.62 -26.17 -15.57
CA GLY A 262 -9.14 -26.20 -15.55
C GLY A 262 -8.46 -24.88 -15.98
N LEU A 263 -9.23 -23.84 -16.28
CA LEU A 263 -8.73 -22.52 -16.65
C LEU A 263 -8.59 -21.63 -15.41
N SER A 264 -7.37 -21.17 -15.13
CA SER A 264 -7.11 -20.13 -14.14
C SER A 264 -7.33 -18.72 -14.72
N VAL A 265 -7.47 -17.74 -13.83
CA VAL A 265 -7.82 -16.34 -14.13
C VAL A 265 -6.87 -15.63 -15.10
N GLY A 266 -5.59 -15.98 -15.11
CA GLY A 266 -4.57 -15.30 -15.92
C GLY A 266 -4.00 -14.06 -15.24
N SER A 267 -3.56 -13.07 -16.01
CA SER A 267 -2.86 -11.87 -15.50
C SER A 267 -3.79 -10.80 -14.92
N GLY A 268 -5.09 -10.87 -15.23
CA GLY A 268 -6.07 -9.89 -14.82
C GLY A 268 -6.19 -8.67 -15.73
N ASN A 269 -5.35 -8.57 -16.76
CA ASN A 269 -5.40 -7.48 -17.74
C ASN A 269 -6.52 -7.73 -18.77
N ALA A 270 -7.18 -6.66 -19.21
CA ALA A 270 -8.23 -6.72 -20.24
C ALA A 270 -7.74 -7.23 -21.60
N GLY A 271 -6.44 -7.08 -21.90
CA GLY A 271 -5.81 -7.59 -23.13
C GLY A 271 -5.33 -9.05 -23.03
N ASP A 272 -5.39 -9.67 -21.84
CA ASP A 272 -4.96 -11.07 -21.68
C ASP A 272 -6.07 -12.02 -22.13
N ARG A 273 -5.78 -12.77 -23.19
CA ARG A 273 -6.68 -13.78 -23.76
C ARG A 273 -7.18 -14.76 -22.70
N ARG A 274 -6.32 -15.18 -21.77
CA ARG A 274 -6.67 -16.12 -20.71
C ARG A 274 -7.70 -15.52 -19.74
N THR A 275 -7.50 -14.27 -19.35
CA THR A 275 -8.42 -13.54 -18.48
C THR A 275 -9.77 -13.31 -19.15
N LEU A 276 -9.79 -12.94 -20.43
CA LEU A 276 -11.05 -12.79 -21.18
C LEU A 276 -11.83 -14.10 -21.30
N GLU A 277 -11.13 -15.20 -21.59
CA GLU A 277 -11.75 -16.53 -21.66
C GLU A 277 -12.30 -16.96 -20.31
N TRP A 278 -11.54 -16.76 -19.23
CA TRP A 278 -11.97 -17.05 -17.87
C TRP A 278 -13.23 -16.26 -17.49
N LEU A 279 -13.26 -14.95 -17.75
CA LEU A 279 -14.41 -14.09 -17.48
C LEU A 279 -15.67 -14.59 -18.20
N ARG A 280 -15.56 -14.92 -19.49
CA ARG A 280 -16.69 -15.43 -20.29
C ARG A 280 -17.21 -16.76 -19.77
N LYS A 281 -16.31 -17.72 -19.47
CA LYS A 281 -16.68 -19.03 -18.93
C LYS A 281 -17.29 -18.92 -17.54
N TRP A 282 -16.74 -18.06 -16.68
CA TRP A 282 -17.29 -17.80 -15.35
C TRP A 282 -18.70 -17.24 -15.43
N HIS A 283 -18.92 -16.21 -16.24
CA HIS A 283 -20.26 -15.65 -16.44
C HIS A 283 -21.25 -16.67 -17.01
N ALA A 284 -20.84 -17.45 -18.02
CA ALA A 284 -21.66 -18.49 -18.62
C ALA A 284 -22.05 -19.61 -17.64
N SER A 285 -21.26 -19.83 -16.58
CA SER A 285 -21.60 -20.81 -15.53
C SER A 285 -22.73 -20.36 -14.60
N GLY A 286 -23.18 -19.10 -14.68
CA GLY A 286 -24.22 -18.54 -13.81
C GLY A 286 -23.75 -18.24 -12.38
N LYS A 287 -22.48 -18.50 -12.06
CA LYS A 287 -21.89 -18.16 -10.75
C LYS A 287 -21.81 -16.65 -10.55
N GLN A 288 -21.98 -16.22 -9.30
CA GLN A 288 -21.69 -14.83 -8.93
C GLN A 288 -20.22 -14.50 -9.19
N TRP A 289 -19.95 -13.25 -9.59
CA TRP A 289 -18.58 -12.78 -9.76
C TRP A 289 -17.81 -12.88 -8.45
N PRO A 290 -16.57 -13.42 -8.45
CA PRO A 290 -15.72 -13.37 -7.28
C PRO A 290 -15.43 -11.93 -6.87
N TRP A 291 -15.19 -11.73 -5.58
CA TRP A 291 -14.94 -10.41 -4.98
C TRP A 291 -13.78 -9.65 -5.64
N PHE A 292 -12.85 -10.36 -6.30
CA PHE A 292 -11.69 -9.76 -6.94
C PHE A 292 -11.98 -9.19 -8.35
N VAL A 293 -13.18 -9.39 -8.92
CA VAL A 293 -13.52 -8.90 -10.27
C VAL A 293 -14.10 -7.48 -10.19
N LYS A 294 -13.49 -6.54 -10.91
CA LYS A 294 -13.99 -5.17 -11.07
C LYS A 294 -15.06 -5.10 -12.15
N ARG A 295 -16.30 -5.04 -11.71
CA ARG A 295 -17.49 -5.14 -12.55
C ARG A 295 -17.82 -3.86 -13.30
N SER A 296 -17.24 -2.72 -12.92
CA SER A 296 -17.38 -1.45 -13.63
C SER A 296 -16.54 -1.35 -14.90
N PHE A 297 -15.71 -2.35 -15.20
CA PHE A 297 -14.90 -2.33 -16.41
C PHE A 297 -15.76 -2.64 -17.64
N LYS A 298 -15.53 -1.89 -18.73
CA LYS A 298 -16.25 -2.05 -20.01
C LYS A 298 -16.29 -3.50 -20.47
N THR A 299 -15.17 -4.22 -20.32
CA THR A 299 -15.06 -5.64 -20.67
C THR A 299 -16.08 -6.50 -19.91
N VAL A 300 -16.23 -6.29 -18.60
CA VAL A 300 -17.19 -7.06 -17.78
C VAL A 300 -18.62 -6.66 -18.13
N TRP A 301 -18.90 -5.37 -18.33
CA TRP A 301 -20.21 -4.90 -18.79
C TRP A 301 -20.64 -5.52 -20.12
N GLN A 302 -19.72 -5.60 -21.09
CA GLN A 302 -19.99 -6.23 -22.38
C GLN A 302 -20.30 -7.72 -22.24
N ILE A 303 -19.61 -8.43 -21.34
CA ILE A 303 -19.88 -9.84 -21.03
C ILE A 303 -21.26 -9.99 -20.35
N GLU A 304 -21.63 -9.06 -19.48
CA GLU A 304 -22.96 -9.00 -18.85
C GLU A 304 -24.07 -8.48 -19.79
N GLY A 305 -23.76 -8.12 -21.05
CA GLY A 305 -24.74 -7.60 -22.01
C GLY A 305 -25.23 -6.18 -21.72
N LYS A 306 -24.51 -5.41 -20.90
CA LYS A 306 -24.88 -4.03 -20.51
C LYS A 306 -24.37 -2.99 -21.52
N SER A 307 -25.14 -1.92 -21.71
CA SER A 307 -24.77 -0.76 -22.54
C SER A 307 -24.52 0.49 -21.69
N GLY A 308 -23.70 1.41 -22.19
CA GLY A 308 -23.36 2.68 -21.53
C GLY A 308 -22.07 2.65 -20.71
N HIS A 309 -21.99 3.51 -19.69
CA HIS A 309 -20.86 3.61 -18.76
C HIS A 309 -21.31 3.52 -17.30
N PRO A 310 -20.55 2.84 -16.42
CA PRO A 310 -20.87 2.80 -15.01
C PRO A 310 -20.79 4.20 -14.41
N ARG A 311 -21.87 4.62 -13.75
CA ARG A 311 -21.88 5.87 -12.98
C ARG A 311 -21.13 5.64 -11.67
N LYS A 312 -19.96 6.28 -11.55
CA LYS A 312 -19.19 6.32 -10.31
C LYS A 312 -19.63 7.53 -9.49
N ILE A 313 -19.74 7.37 -8.17
CA ILE A 313 -20.03 8.47 -7.25
C ILE A 313 -18.75 8.93 -6.56
N ILE A 314 -18.75 10.14 -6.02
CA ILE A 314 -17.66 10.59 -5.15
C ILE A 314 -17.71 9.72 -3.89
N PRO A 315 -16.58 9.14 -3.44
CA PRO A 315 -16.57 8.36 -2.20
C PRO A 315 -17.01 9.27 -1.05
N PRO A 316 -17.90 8.80 -0.14
CA PRO A 316 -18.45 9.62 0.93
C PRO A 316 -17.44 9.75 2.09
N ILE A 317 -16.21 10.16 1.78
CA ILE A 317 -15.16 10.49 2.73
C ILE A 317 -15.33 11.96 3.08
N LYS A 318 -15.70 12.23 4.33
CA LYS A 318 -16.27 13.51 4.77
C LYS A 318 -15.30 14.24 5.70
N GLU A 319 -14.56 15.20 5.15
CA GLU A 319 -13.62 16.05 5.92
C GLU A 319 -14.37 16.84 7.02
N GLU A 320 -15.63 17.20 6.76
CA GLU A 320 -16.50 17.89 7.71
C GLU A 320 -16.87 17.08 8.96
N LEU A 321 -16.67 15.76 8.95
CA LEU A 321 -16.85 14.93 10.15
C LEU A 321 -15.64 14.99 11.08
N LEU A 322 -14.48 15.48 10.62
CA LEU A 322 -13.29 15.59 11.44
C LEU A 322 -13.30 16.94 12.17
N SER A 323 -12.93 16.94 13.45
CA SER A 323 -12.71 18.21 14.17
C SER A 323 -11.65 19.04 13.47
N GLN A 324 -11.82 20.36 13.46
CA GLN A 324 -10.87 21.29 12.84
C GLN A 324 -9.44 21.08 13.33
N GLU A 325 -9.24 20.91 14.64
CA GLU A 325 -7.93 20.64 15.25
C GLU A 325 -7.24 19.41 14.65
N PHE A 326 -7.89 18.24 14.68
CA PHE A 326 -7.36 17.02 14.07
C PHE A 326 -7.05 17.21 12.58
N PHE A 327 -7.97 17.83 11.84
CA PHE A 327 -7.83 17.98 10.41
C PHE A 327 -6.65 18.91 10.04
N GLU A 328 -6.43 19.99 10.79
CA GLU A 328 -5.30 20.88 10.59
C GLU A 328 -3.96 20.19 10.88
N GLU A 329 -3.86 19.45 11.99
CA GLU A 329 -2.66 18.68 12.33
C GLU A 329 -2.38 17.59 11.29
N PHE A 330 -3.42 16.86 10.87
CA PHE A 330 -3.29 15.89 9.81
C PHE A 330 -2.76 16.53 8.52
N ASN A 331 -3.29 17.70 8.11
CA ASN A 331 -2.79 18.40 6.91
C ASN A 331 -1.34 18.91 7.05
N LYS A 332 -0.79 18.98 8.26
CA LYS A 332 0.65 19.26 8.49
C LYS A 332 1.52 18.00 8.43
N GLY A 333 0.93 16.83 8.17
CA GLY A 333 1.64 15.56 8.18
C GLY A 333 1.69 14.90 9.57
N ASN A 334 0.97 15.46 10.55
CA ASN A 334 0.91 14.94 11.91
C ASN A 334 -0.40 14.17 12.15
N LEU A 335 -0.37 12.86 11.91
CA LEU A 335 -1.46 11.97 12.32
C LEU A 335 -1.26 11.59 13.80
N SER A 336 -2.10 12.11 14.69
CA SER A 336 -2.14 11.73 16.11
C SER A 336 -3.52 11.19 16.48
N ILE A 337 -3.56 10.00 17.07
CA ILE A 337 -4.81 9.43 17.56
C ILE A 337 -5.38 10.22 18.76
N GLN A 338 -4.52 10.94 19.48
CA GLN A 338 -4.93 11.72 20.65
C GLN A 338 -5.68 13.00 20.24
N SER A 339 -5.29 13.60 19.11
CA SER A 339 -6.03 14.74 18.56
C SER A 339 -7.28 14.32 17.80
N LEU A 340 -7.41 13.05 17.39
CA LEU A 340 -8.59 12.56 16.65
C LEU A 340 -9.88 12.84 17.40
N SER A 341 -10.79 13.56 16.76
CA SER A 341 -12.16 13.75 17.19
C SER A 341 -13.08 13.92 15.99
N LEU A 342 -14.34 13.54 16.17
CA LEU A 342 -15.38 13.73 15.17
C LEU A 342 -16.30 14.89 15.55
N VAL A 343 -16.85 15.58 14.56
CA VAL A 343 -17.99 16.49 14.76
C VAL A 343 -19.26 15.71 14.48
N CYS A 344 -20.19 15.69 15.44
CA CYS A 344 -21.48 15.05 15.25
C CYS A 344 -22.33 15.86 14.26
N PRO A 345 -22.74 15.32 13.10
CA PRO A 345 -23.50 16.09 12.12
C PRO A 345 -24.94 16.44 12.56
N ALA A 346 -25.38 15.89 13.69
CA ALA A 346 -26.73 16.05 14.21
C ALA A 346 -26.86 17.04 15.37
N CYS A 347 -25.78 17.29 16.11
CA CYS A 347 -25.79 18.15 17.29
C CYS A 347 -24.51 18.99 17.46
N ASP A 348 -23.60 18.94 16.50
CA ASP A 348 -22.34 19.69 16.45
C ASP A 348 -21.35 19.43 17.61
N ASN A 349 -21.66 18.49 18.50
CA ASN A 349 -20.75 18.08 19.56
C ASN A 349 -19.45 17.52 18.97
N ILE A 350 -18.32 17.91 19.56
CA ILE A 350 -17.01 17.28 19.32
C ILE A 350 -16.96 15.98 20.13
N LEU A 351 -16.73 14.88 19.44
CA LEU A 351 -16.78 13.53 19.96
C LEU A 351 -15.37 12.94 20.03
N LYS A 352 -14.98 12.49 21.22
CA LYS A 352 -13.79 11.64 21.45
C LYS A 352 -14.11 10.14 21.48
N SER A 353 -15.37 9.80 21.23
CA SER A 353 -15.79 8.42 21.08
C SER A 353 -16.98 8.30 20.14
N ALA A 354 -17.22 7.10 19.64
CA ALA A 354 -18.42 6.75 18.90
C ALA A 354 -19.02 5.46 19.44
N THR A 355 -20.35 5.41 19.45
CA THR A 355 -21.10 4.22 19.84
C THR A 355 -21.26 3.31 18.62
N PHE A 356 -20.81 2.06 18.68
CA PHE A 356 -21.05 1.06 17.66
C PHE A 356 -22.22 0.16 18.07
N THR A 357 -23.20 0.03 17.17
CA THR A 357 -24.39 -0.80 17.40
C THR A 357 -24.69 -1.68 16.20
N THR A 358 -25.20 -2.89 16.44
CA THR A 358 -25.77 -3.73 15.38
C THR A 358 -27.21 -4.06 15.69
N PHE A 359 -28.10 -3.96 14.70
CA PHE A 359 -29.54 -4.22 14.85
C PHE A 359 -30.13 -4.74 13.53
N ASN A 360 -31.32 -5.31 13.59
CA ASN A 360 -32.04 -5.79 12.40
C ASN A 360 -33.00 -4.70 11.88
N LYS A 361 -32.94 -4.40 10.58
CA LYS A 361 -33.86 -3.49 9.90
C LYS A 361 -34.31 -4.12 8.58
N GLY A 362 -35.61 -4.35 8.44
CA GLY A 362 -36.18 -4.96 7.23
C GLY A 362 -35.61 -6.35 6.90
N GLY A 363 -35.35 -7.18 7.92
CA GLY A 363 -34.77 -8.53 7.75
C GLY A 363 -33.26 -8.54 7.50
N HIS A 364 -32.61 -7.38 7.42
CA HIS A 364 -31.16 -7.28 7.24
C HIS A 364 -30.48 -6.81 8.52
N ARG A 365 -29.35 -7.43 8.85
CA ARG A 365 -28.47 -6.93 9.91
C ARG A 365 -27.78 -5.67 9.42
N ILE A 366 -27.85 -4.61 10.24
CA ILE A 366 -27.20 -3.32 10.00
C ILE A 366 -26.27 -3.04 11.16
N SER A 367 -25.14 -2.41 10.85
CA SER A 367 -24.18 -1.88 11.81
C SER A 367 -23.92 -0.40 11.52
N GLU A 368 -23.86 0.43 12.57
CA GLU A 368 -23.60 1.86 12.40
C GLU A 368 -22.88 2.48 13.61
N LEU A 369 -22.19 3.58 13.35
CA LEU A 369 -21.63 4.46 14.38
C LEU A 369 -22.67 5.52 14.77
N LYS A 370 -22.78 5.82 16.06
CA LYS A 370 -23.70 6.80 16.64
C LYS A 370 -22.98 7.79 17.54
N CYS A 371 -23.58 8.96 17.67
CA CYS A 371 -23.21 9.93 18.70
C CYS A 371 -23.33 9.28 20.08
N PRO A 372 -22.30 9.34 20.94
CA PRO A 372 -22.35 8.79 22.29
C PRO A 372 -23.20 9.63 23.25
N ASP A 373 -23.53 10.89 22.93
CA ASP A 373 -24.40 11.73 23.77
C ASP A 373 -25.81 11.10 23.80
N PRO A 374 -26.33 10.66 24.97
CA PRO A 374 -27.65 10.05 25.09
C PRO A 374 -28.80 10.95 24.64
N ARG A 375 -28.62 12.28 24.67
CA ARG A 375 -29.61 13.26 24.19
C ARG A 375 -29.64 13.35 22.66
N CYS A 376 -28.55 12.96 22.00
CA CYS A 376 -28.46 12.92 20.54
C CYS A 376 -28.73 11.51 20.01
N GLY A 377 -27.84 10.56 20.30
CA GLY A 377 -27.94 9.15 19.87
C GLY A 377 -28.03 8.90 18.36
N LYS A 378 -27.94 9.94 17.51
CA LYS A 378 -28.13 9.81 16.05
C LYS A 378 -26.92 9.17 15.38
N ALA A 379 -27.17 8.53 14.23
CA ALA A 379 -26.13 7.94 13.41
C ALA A 379 -25.13 9.00 12.91
N ILE A 380 -23.85 8.65 12.92
CA ILE A 380 -22.76 9.42 12.29
C ILE A 380 -22.58 8.83 10.90
N GLU A 381 -23.45 9.23 9.98
CA GLU A 381 -23.43 8.74 8.60
C GLU A 381 -22.04 8.97 7.98
N ASN A 382 -21.50 7.95 7.31
CA ASN A 382 -20.16 7.97 6.71
C ASN A 382 -18.98 8.09 7.71
N GLY A 383 -19.22 7.97 9.02
CA GLY A 383 -18.16 7.97 10.03
C GLY A 383 -17.16 6.83 9.83
N GLY A 384 -17.64 5.61 9.58
CA GLY A 384 -16.80 4.42 9.39
C GLY A 384 -15.81 4.57 8.23
N ILE A 385 -16.31 4.88 7.03
CA ILE A 385 -15.46 5.09 5.84
C ILE A 385 -14.50 6.27 6.01
N THR A 386 -14.94 7.36 6.66
CA THR A 386 -14.08 8.53 6.90
C THR A 386 -12.92 8.18 7.84
N LEU A 387 -13.21 7.56 8.98
CA LEU A 387 -12.19 7.07 9.92
C LEU A 387 -11.28 6.02 9.28
N GLY A 388 -11.85 5.11 8.48
CA GLY A 388 -11.12 4.06 7.78
C GLY A 388 -10.13 4.58 6.74
N TYR A 389 -10.32 5.79 6.19
CA TYR A 389 -9.36 6.41 5.28
C TYR A 389 -8.37 7.35 5.99
N TYR A 390 -8.81 8.15 6.95
CA TYR A 390 -7.92 9.10 7.65
C TYR A 390 -7.04 8.46 8.74
N CYS A 391 -7.59 7.51 9.51
CA CYS A 391 -6.88 6.86 10.61
C CYS A 391 -6.41 5.48 10.18
N GLY A 392 -7.34 4.62 9.71
CA GLY A 392 -7.02 3.34 9.08
C GLY A 392 -6.48 2.23 9.99
N TYR A 393 -6.35 2.46 11.30
CA TYR A 393 -5.91 1.45 12.27
C TYR A 393 -6.88 1.34 13.44
N ILE A 394 -7.18 0.10 13.85
CA ILE A 394 -7.92 -0.21 15.08
C ILE A 394 -7.15 -1.25 15.90
N VAL A 395 -7.21 -1.09 17.22
CA VAL A 395 -6.78 -2.09 18.20
C VAL A 395 -8.03 -2.55 18.95
N PRO A 396 -8.56 -3.76 18.67
CA PRO A 396 -9.61 -4.33 19.49
C PRO A 396 -9.04 -4.81 20.82
N ASP A 397 -9.79 -4.66 21.90
CA ASP A 397 -9.52 -5.39 23.15
C ASP A 397 -10.16 -6.79 23.12
N SER A 398 -9.93 -7.56 24.18
CA SER A 398 -10.48 -8.92 24.31
C SER A 398 -12.00 -8.94 24.31
N SER A 399 -12.64 -7.89 24.86
CA SER A 399 -14.11 -7.79 24.89
C SER A 399 -14.72 -7.62 23.50
N ALA A 400 -14.06 -6.86 22.62
CA ALA A 400 -14.46 -6.69 21.22
C ALA A 400 -14.31 -7.98 20.41
N ILE A 401 -13.20 -8.70 20.60
CA ILE A 401 -12.94 -9.99 19.95
C ILE A 401 -13.94 -11.05 20.41
N GLN A 402 -14.16 -11.21 21.71
CA GLN A 402 -15.08 -12.21 22.25
C GLN A 402 -16.55 -11.95 21.85
N ARG A 403 -16.90 -10.72 21.43
CA ARG A 403 -18.23 -10.35 20.95
C ARG A 403 -18.35 -10.34 19.42
N SER A 404 -17.27 -10.68 18.71
CA SER A 404 -17.22 -10.70 17.25
C SER A 404 -17.65 -9.38 16.61
N LEU A 405 -17.28 -8.24 17.21
CA LEU A 405 -17.78 -6.94 16.74
C LEU A 405 -17.39 -6.65 15.28
N ILE A 406 -16.16 -7.01 14.90
CA ILE A 406 -15.61 -6.72 13.58
C ILE A 406 -16.20 -7.68 12.55
N SER A 407 -16.12 -9.00 12.74
CA SER A 407 -16.63 -9.95 11.74
C SER A 407 -18.14 -9.82 11.50
N HIS A 408 -18.90 -9.53 12.56
CA HIS A 408 -20.33 -9.25 12.45
C HIS A 408 -20.61 -8.00 11.61
N ASP A 409 -19.86 -6.93 11.81
CA ASP A 409 -19.95 -5.72 11.00
C ASP A 409 -19.60 -5.98 9.53
N LEU A 410 -18.48 -6.66 9.27
CA LEU A 410 -18.00 -6.95 7.92
C LEU A 410 -18.95 -7.85 7.12
N SER A 411 -19.77 -8.64 7.81
CA SER A 411 -20.86 -9.42 7.21
C SER A 411 -22.12 -8.59 6.90
N ALA A 412 -22.20 -7.37 7.45
CA ALA A 412 -23.35 -6.48 7.42
C ALA A 412 -23.03 -5.15 6.70
N SER A 413 -22.90 -4.04 7.45
CA SER A 413 -22.75 -2.68 6.88
C SER A 413 -21.30 -2.24 6.67
N ARG A 414 -20.32 -3.03 7.15
CA ARG A 414 -18.90 -2.86 6.87
C ARG A 414 -18.30 -1.52 7.33
N VAL A 415 -18.67 -1.06 8.52
CA VAL A 415 -18.07 0.10 9.18
C VAL A 415 -16.56 -0.04 9.34
N PHE A 416 -16.06 -1.25 9.65
CA PHE A 416 -14.64 -1.54 9.87
C PHE A 416 -13.90 -2.00 8.61
N GLU A 417 -14.49 -1.86 7.43
CA GLU A 417 -13.78 -2.10 6.17
C GLU A 417 -12.62 -1.12 5.98
N ASN A 418 -11.54 -1.57 5.32
CA ASN A 418 -10.32 -0.80 5.06
C ASN A 418 -9.48 -0.45 6.30
N PHE A 419 -9.84 -0.97 7.48
CA PHE A 419 -9.00 -0.87 8.66
C PHE A 419 -7.92 -1.95 8.69
N THR A 420 -6.78 -1.59 9.27
CA THR A 420 -5.76 -2.51 9.78
C THR A 420 -6.11 -2.84 11.22
N VAL A 421 -6.41 -4.11 11.48
CA VAL A 421 -6.73 -4.65 12.80
C VAL A 421 -5.45 -5.16 13.44
N ILE A 422 -5.04 -4.52 14.53
CA ILE A 422 -3.83 -4.87 15.26
C ILE A 422 -4.19 -5.80 16.41
N LEU A 423 -3.77 -7.06 16.31
CA LEU A 423 -3.91 -8.04 17.38
C LEU A 423 -2.69 -7.97 18.30
N THR A 424 -2.86 -7.44 19.52
CA THR A 424 -1.80 -7.34 20.53
C THR A 424 -1.52 -8.70 21.18
N PRO A 425 -0.34 -8.89 21.82
CA PRO A 425 -0.06 -10.12 22.57
C PRO A 425 -1.11 -10.42 23.63
N VAL A 426 -1.63 -9.39 24.32
CA VAL A 426 -2.64 -9.51 25.38
C VAL A 426 -3.92 -10.14 24.82
N VAL A 427 -4.44 -9.57 23.74
CA VAL A 427 -5.68 -10.02 23.10
C VAL A 427 -5.54 -11.44 22.57
N ARG A 428 -4.39 -11.78 21.99
CA ARG A 428 -4.11 -13.15 21.53
C ARG A 428 -4.06 -14.14 22.71
N LYS A 429 -3.35 -13.83 23.81
CA LYS A 429 -3.25 -14.68 25.01
C LYS A 429 -4.64 -14.93 25.62
N GLU A 430 -5.48 -13.91 25.71
CA GLU A 430 -6.80 -14.01 26.35
C GLU A 430 -7.87 -14.67 25.45
N CYS A 431 -7.77 -14.51 24.12
CA CYS A 431 -8.83 -14.96 23.22
C CYS A 431 -8.56 -16.32 22.58
N ASP A 432 -7.30 -16.71 22.35
CA ASP A 432 -6.95 -17.94 21.63
C ASP A 432 -7.43 -19.21 22.38
N GLY A 433 -7.52 -19.17 23.71
CA GLY A 433 -8.08 -20.28 24.50
C GLY A 433 -9.61 -20.40 24.47
N THR A 434 -10.33 -19.44 23.88
CA THR A 434 -11.79 -19.34 24.01
C THR A 434 -12.54 -19.73 22.72
N PRO A 435 -13.69 -20.44 22.79
CA PRO A 435 -14.47 -20.79 21.60
C PRO A 435 -14.98 -19.59 20.80
N ARG A 436 -15.15 -18.42 21.43
CA ARG A 436 -15.57 -17.19 20.74
C ARG A 436 -14.39 -16.49 20.07
N GLY A 437 -13.26 -16.36 20.78
CA GLY A 437 -12.04 -15.76 20.24
C GLY A 437 -11.52 -16.51 19.01
N LYS A 438 -11.45 -17.85 19.06
CA LYS A 438 -11.07 -18.68 17.89
C LYS A 438 -11.93 -18.40 16.66
N ARG A 439 -13.25 -18.39 16.84
CA ARG A 439 -14.20 -18.10 15.74
C ARG A 439 -14.02 -16.71 15.15
N GLU A 440 -13.75 -15.71 16.00
CA GLU A 440 -13.47 -14.36 15.52
C GLU A 440 -12.15 -14.29 14.75
N PHE A 441 -11.08 -14.91 15.26
CA PHE A 441 -9.79 -14.94 14.57
C PHE A 441 -9.87 -15.63 13.20
N GLU A 442 -10.57 -16.76 13.09
CA GLU A 442 -10.84 -17.43 11.81
C GLU A 442 -11.61 -16.51 10.84
N ALA A 443 -12.60 -15.77 11.35
CA ALA A 443 -13.37 -14.84 10.54
C ALA A 443 -12.53 -13.64 10.07
N LEU A 444 -11.71 -13.06 10.96
CA LEU A 444 -10.79 -11.97 10.64
C LEU A 444 -9.74 -12.39 9.62
N GLU A 445 -9.17 -13.60 9.75
CA GLU A 445 -8.25 -14.15 8.76
C GLU A 445 -8.92 -14.26 7.39
N ARG A 446 -10.16 -14.77 7.33
CA ARG A 446 -10.93 -14.85 6.09
C ARG A 446 -11.13 -13.47 5.45
N TYR A 447 -11.57 -12.47 6.21
CA TYR A 447 -11.74 -11.10 5.70
C TYR A 447 -10.40 -10.44 5.32
N GLY A 448 -9.33 -10.73 6.06
CA GLY A 448 -7.96 -10.31 5.74
C GLY A 448 -7.48 -10.89 4.41
N SER A 449 -7.72 -12.18 4.17
CA SER A 449 -7.36 -12.86 2.91
C SER A 449 -8.08 -12.29 1.68
N MET A 450 -9.25 -11.69 1.87
CA MET A 450 -10.02 -10.99 0.84
C MET A 450 -9.61 -9.53 0.66
N GLY A 451 -8.79 -8.98 1.56
CA GLY A 451 -8.41 -7.57 1.57
C GLY A 451 -9.51 -6.62 2.05
N THR A 452 -10.55 -7.14 2.72
CA THR A 452 -11.61 -6.32 3.35
C THR A 452 -11.07 -5.55 4.55
N ILE A 453 -10.15 -6.17 5.28
CA ILE A 453 -9.33 -5.57 6.35
C ILE A 453 -7.88 -5.98 6.13
N LYS A 454 -6.95 -5.35 6.85
CA LYS A 454 -5.62 -5.92 7.09
C LYS A 454 -5.57 -6.47 8.50
N LEU A 455 -4.82 -7.54 8.70
CA LEU A 455 -4.63 -8.14 10.02
C LEU A 455 -3.14 -8.14 10.33
N GLU A 456 -2.76 -7.49 11.44
CA GLU A 456 -1.38 -7.40 11.89
C GLU A 456 -1.26 -7.96 13.30
N ALA A 457 -0.37 -8.94 13.46
CA ALA A 457 -0.01 -9.50 14.75
C ALA A 457 1.29 -8.84 15.23
N VAL A 458 1.22 -8.09 16.33
CA VAL A 458 2.36 -7.33 16.88
C VAL A 458 2.84 -7.94 18.20
N GLY A 459 4.12 -7.72 18.55
CA GLY A 459 4.77 -8.27 19.73
C GLY A 459 4.74 -9.80 19.81
N ARG A 460 5.26 -10.39 20.90
CA ARG A 460 5.20 -11.84 21.15
C ARG A 460 4.40 -12.15 22.41
N VAL A 461 3.66 -13.26 22.39
CA VAL A 461 2.87 -13.70 23.55
C VAL A 461 3.79 -14.20 24.68
N GLU A 462 4.93 -14.79 24.33
CA GLU A 462 5.97 -15.24 25.26
C GLU A 462 6.58 -14.09 26.09
N ASP A 463 6.53 -12.84 25.59
CA ASP A 463 7.04 -11.66 26.29
C ASP A 463 6.07 -11.16 27.39
N LEU A 464 4.88 -11.76 27.51
CA LEU A 464 3.91 -11.40 28.54
C LEU A 464 4.15 -12.22 29.81
N PRO A 465 4.34 -11.57 30.97
CA PRO A 465 4.34 -12.26 32.26
C PRO A 465 3.07 -13.09 32.46
N ASP A 466 3.18 -14.21 33.18
CA ASP A 466 2.04 -15.09 33.45
C ASP A 466 1.06 -14.45 34.45
N ASP A 467 1.57 -13.79 35.49
CA ASP A 467 0.78 -13.12 36.52
C ASP A 467 0.63 -11.60 36.25
N ILE A 468 0.21 -11.25 35.03
CA ILE A 468 -0.06 -9.84 34.67
C ILE A 468 -1.46 -9.42 35.11
N SER A 469 -1.57 -8.31 35.86
CA SER A 469 -2.85 -7.77 36.31
C SER A 469 -3.66 -7.17 35.15
N ASP A 470 -4.98 -7.13 35.30
CA ASP A 470 -5.88 -6.59 34.26
C ASP A 470 -5.59 -5.11 33.95
N THR A 471 -5.13 -4.33 34.93
CA THR A 471 -4.69 -2.94 34.73
C THR A 471 -3.50 -2.87 33.76
N VAL A 472 -2.46 -3.69 33.98
CA VAL A 472 -1.27 -3.68 33.12
C VAL A 472 -1.61 -4.20 31.72
N LYS A 473 -2.55 -5.15 31.60
CA LYS A 473 -3.06 -5.60 30.30
C LYS A 473 -3.76 -4.47 29.55
N ALA A 474 -4.61 -3.70 30.22
CA ALA A 474 -5.29 -2.54 29.64
C ALA A 474 -4.29 -1.46 29.20
N GLU A 475 -3.30 -1.15 30.04
CA GLU A 475 -2.22 -0.20 29.71
C GLU A 475 -1.46 -0.63 28.45
N ARG A 476 -1.08 -1.91 28.32
CA ARG A 476 -0.40 -2.42 27.12
C ARG A 476 -1.24 -2.31 25.84
N ILE A 477 -2.56 -2.46 25.94
CA ILE A 477 -3.46 -2.26 24.80
C ILE A 477 -3.52 -0.77 24.42
N ILE A 478 -3.60 0.13 25.40
CA ILE A 478 -3.56 1.59 25.20
C ILE A 478 -2.22 2.04 24.60
N GLU A 479 -1.10 1.51 25.08
CA GLU A 479 0.23 1.77 24.52
C GLU A 479 0.29 1.38 23.04
N ALA A 480 -0.26 0.23 22.66
CA ALA A 480 -0.38 -0.15 21.27
C ALA A 480 -1.27 0.83 20.46
N CYS A 481 -2.37 1.33 21.03
CA CYS A 481 -3.16 2.38 20.37
C CYS A 481 -2.32 3.63 20.07
N LEU A 482 -1.47 4.06 21.01
CA LEU A 482 -0.61 5.23 20.85
C LEU A 482 0.50 4.98 19.83
N GLU A 483 1.23 3.87 19.96
CA GLU A 483 2.33 3.49 19.06
C GLU A 483 1.86 3.45 17.59
N TYR A 484 0.69 2.86 17.36
CA TYR A 484 0.16 2.68 16.02
C TYR A 484 -0.79 3.80 15.56
N ASN A 485 -1.07 4.82 16.38
CA ASN A 485 -2.16 5.78 16.20
C ASN A 485 -3.47 5.10 15.78
N ALA A 486 -3.86 4.11 16.56
CA ALA A 486 -5.00 3.25 16.29
C ALA A 486 -6.18 3.58 17.20
N ILE A 487 -7.37 3.55 16.63
CA ILE A 487 -8.62 3.69 17.37
C ILE A 487 -8.78 2.46 18.29
N LEU A 488 -9.14 2.69 19.54
CA LEU A 488 -9.50 1.60 20.43
C LEU A 488 -10.92 1.11 20.10
N LEU A 489 -11.08 -0.21 19.90
CA LEU A 489 -12.39 -0.86 19.81
C LEU A 489 -12.61 -1.71 21.06
N THR A 490 -13.61 -1.36 21.87
CA THR A 490 -13.89 -2.05 23.14
C THR A 490 -15.39 -2.15 23.40
N ALA A 491 -15.80 -3.16 24.16
CA ALA A 491 -17.12 -3.30 24.77
C ALA A 491 -17.04 -3.31 26.31
N ASP A 492 -15.87 -2.98 26.87
CA ASP A 492 -15.62 -2.85 28.30
C ASP A 492 -15.62 -1.37 28.70
N LYS A 493 -16.50 -1.02 29.65
CA LYS A 493 -16.65 0.35 30.15
C LYS A 493 -15.40 0.82 30.90
N SER A 494 -14.71 -0.08 31.61
CA SER A 494 -13.50 0.26 32.35
C SER A 494 -12.37 0.62 31.39
N MET A 495 -12.18 -0.20 30.35
CA MET A 495 -11.22 0.06 29.27
C MET A 495 -11.52 1.39 28.56
N SER A 496 -12.79 1.67 28.26
CA SER A 496 -13.19 2.95 27.66
C SER A 496 -12.87 4.15 28.56
N ALA A 497 -12.95 4.00 29.90
CA ALA A 497 -12.60 5.07 30.83
C ALA A 497 -11.09 5.31 30.86
N PHE A 498 -10.27 4.25 30.89
CA PHE A 498 -8.81 4.36 30.84
C PHE A 498 -8.31 4.99 29.53
N ALA A 499 -8.93 4.63 28.40
CA ALA A 499 -8.61 5.23 27.11
C ALA A 499 -8.92 6.73 27.06
N SER A 500 -10.02 7.15 27.71
CA SER A 500 -10.39 8.57 27.80
C SER A 500 -9.35 9.40 28.55
N ASP A 501 -8.72 8.86 29.60
CA ASP A 501 -7.62 9.54 30.32
C ASP A 501 -6.41 9.84 29.41
N LYS A 502 -6.17 8.98 28.41
CA LYS A 502 -5.08 9.14 27.43
C LYS A 502 -5.47 9.92 26.18
N ASN A 503 -6.67 10.52 26.16
CA ASN A 503 -7.27 11.18 25.00
C ASN A 503 -7.41 10.28 23.76
N LEU A 504 -7.51 8.95 23.94
CA LEU A 504 -7.67 8.03 22.83
C LEU A 504 -9.09 8.05 22.28
N PHE A 505 -9.22 8.18 20.96
CA PHE A 505 -10.51 7.99 20.30
C PHE A 505 -10.97 6.54 20.44
N THR A 506 -12.17 6.35 20.98
CA THR A 506 -12.71 5.02 21.29
C THR A 506 -14.00 4.74 20.52
N ILE A 507 -14.08 3.59 19.87
CA ILE A 507 -15.34 3.02 19.38
C ILE A 507 -15.86 2.04 20.43
N PHE A 508 -16.96 2.38 21.07
CA PHE A 508 -17.58 1.56 22.12
C PHE A 508 -18.69 0.68 21.54
N GLY A 509 -18.50 -0.64 21.53
CA GLY A 509 -19.49 -1.61 21.09
C GLY A 509 -20.51 -1.90 22.19
N TYR A 510 -21.79 -1.64 21.93
CA TYR A 510 -22.84 -2.04 22.89
C TYR A 510 -23.08 -3.55 22.83
N PRO A 511 -23.41 -4.17 23.98
CA PRO A 511 -24.00 -5.50 23.98
C PRO A 511 -25.24 -5.50 23.09
N THR A 512 -25.24 -6.34 22.07
CA THR A 512 -26.42 -6.67 21.26
C THR A 512 -27.35 -7.57 22.02
#